data_AF-A0A927T8R7-F1
#
_entry.id   AF-A0A927T8R7-F1
#
_cell.length_a   1.000
_cell.length_b   1.000
_cell.length_c   1.000
_cell.angle_alpha   90.00
_cell.angle_beta   90.00
_cell.angle_gamma   90.00
#
_symmetry.space_group_name_H-M   'P 1'
#
loop_
_entity.id
_entity.type
_entity.pdbx_description
1 polymer ?
#
loop_
_entity_poly.entity_id
_entity_poly.type
_entity_poly.pdbx_seq_one_letter_code
_entity_poly.pdbx_strand_id
1 'polypeptide(L)'
;MKCSFEYYDKLKTIENIIPKNRITVRVFEKRQFQGKRRDVLSVFLYVLSMGRDSINEEDMDYPARMNESFSRFSLSGALLFNVEFNRKHGNVDSMLLKLHNPIAFYEINNVGKESHFDNTDSKHYLAIDEGTRLLKHYKEGNASIARQYFNRNDGQLFYDEEMNYPVWEPYIFSEEERRIIKLWANHVAQISQTVETLQDCCEKGGVRKYSKRLTALLLKH
;
A
#
# COMPACT_ATOMS: atom_id res chain seq x y z
N MET A 1 -3.77 -14.71 -5.85
CA MET A 1 -3.07 -13.45 -5.52
C MET A 1 -1.70 -13.81 -4.98
N LYS A 2 -0.61 -13.55 -5.73
CA LYS A 2 0.75 -13.87 -5.29
C LYS A 2 1.33 -12.62 -4.62
N CYS A 3 0.86 -12.32 -3.41
CA CYS A 3 1.43 -11.26 -2.60
C CYS A 3 2.83 -11.71 -2.19
N SER A 4 3.87 -11.29 -2.91
CA SER A 4 5.25 -11.63 -2.59
C SER A 4 5.69 -10.77 -1.41
N PHE A 5 5.37 -11.21 -0.18
CA PHE A 5 5.96 -10.69 1.06
C PHE A 5 7.25 -11.43 1.43
N GLU A 6 7.88 -12.10 0.45
CA GLU A 6 9.20 -12.74 0.59
C GLU A 6 10.29 -11.66 0.60
N TYR A 7 10.34 -10.89 1.68
CA TYR A 7 11.26 -9.77 1.81
C TYR A 7 12.72 -10.21 1.78
N TYR A 8 13.02 -11.41 2.27
CA TYR A 8 14.38 -11.94 2.22
C TYR A 8 14.85 -12.16 0.78
N ASP A 9 14.03 -12.77 -0.07
CA ASP A 9 14.36 -12.98 -1.49
C ASP A 9 14.50 -11.65 -2.25
N LYS A 10 13.65 -10.67 -1.93
CA LYS A 10 13.76 -9.32 -2.48
C LYS A 10 15.05 -8.64 -2.05
N LEU A 11 15.43 -8.76 -0.77
CA LEU A 11 16.69 -8.24 -0.27
C LEU A 11 17.88 -8.91 -0.97
N LYS A 12 17.83 -10.23 -1.20
CA LYS A 12 18.87 -10.94 -1.97
C LYS A 12 18.97 -10.48 -3.41
N THR A 13 17.83 -10.18 -4.02
CA THR A 13 17.81 -9.58 -5.37
C THR A 13 18.48 -8.21 -5.38
N ILE A 14 18.26 -7.38 -4.36
CA ILE A 14 18.91 -6.07 -4.22
C ILE A 14 20.42 -6.24 -3.93
N GLU A 15 20.81 -7.19 -3.08
CA GLU A 15 22.21 -7.49 -2.74
C GLU A 15 23.06 -7.88 -3.94
N ASN A 16 22.44 -8.47 -4.98
CA ASN A 16 23.13 -8.78 -6.24
C ASN A 16 23.58 -7.52 -7.01
N ILE A 17 23.00 -6.36 -6.69
CA ILE A 17 23.29 -5.08 -7.36
C ILE A 17 24.02 -4.12 -6.41
N ILE A 18 23.55 -4.04 -5.16
CA ILE A 18 24.06 -3.13 -4.14
C ILE A 18 24.75 -3.96 -3.06
N PRO A 19 26.04 -3.72 -2.77
CA PRO A 19 26.74 -4.42 -1.70
C PRO A 19 25.99 -4.33 -0.37
N LYS A 20 25.93 -5.43 0.38
CA LYS A 20 25.19 -5.53 1.64
C LYS A 20 25.53 -4.42 2.65
N ASN A 21 26.79 -4.02 2.73
CA ASN A 21 27.24 -2.94 3.63
C ASN A 21 26.72 -1.54 3.25
N ARG A 22 26.05 -1.40 2.11
CA ARG A 22 25.35 -0.18 1.66
C ARG A 22 23.83 -0.31 1.75
N ILE A 23 23.32 -1.42 2.27
CA ILE A 23 21.88 -1.65 2.46
C ILE A 23 21.57 -1.49 3.94
N THR A 24 20.67 -0.56 4.27
CA THR A 24 20.11 -0.44 5.61
C THR A 24 18.71 -1.02 5.63
N VAL A 25 18.49 -2.04 6.46
CA VAL A 25 17.18 -2.66 6.67
C VAL A 25 16.61 -2.16 7.99
N ARG A 26 15.31 -1.82 8.01
CA ARG A 26 14.61 -1.30 9.19
C ARG A 26 13.32 -2.06 9.43
N VAL A 27 13.09 -2.48 10.68
CA VAL A 27 11.83 -3.10 11.10
C VAL A 27 10.77 -2.03 11.32
N PHE A 28 9.61 -2.19 10.68
CA PHE A 28 8.48 -1.29 10.85
C PHE A 28 7.57 -1.77 12.00
N GLU A 29 8.09 -1.77 13.23
CA GLU A 29 7.34 -2.04 14.45
C GLU A 29 7.54 -0.86 15.40
N LYS A 30 6.46 -0.21 15.87
CA LYS A 30 6.53 1.07 16.62
C LYS A 30 7.51 1.02 17.80
N ARG A 31 7.54 -0.11 18.53
CA ARG A 31 8.42 -0.32 19.69
C ARG A 31 9.91 -0.41 19.33
N GLN A 32 10.24 -0.61 18.06
CA GLN A 32 11.60 -0.69 17.53
C GLN A 32 12.05 0.62 16.85
N PHE A 33 11.28 1.71 16.95
CA PHE A 33 11.61 2.99 16.30
C PHE A 33 12.71 3.74 17.07
N GLN A 34 13.79 4.08 16.34
CA GLN A 34 14.91 4.92 16.74
C GLN A 34 14.63 6.43 16.54
N GLY A 35 15.57 7.28 16.94
CA GLY A 35 15.42 8.74 16.93
C GLY A 35 14.69 9.27 18.17
N LYS A 36 14.63 10.59 18.33
CA LYS A 36 14.13 11.22 19.57
C LYS A 36 12.63 10.96 19.77
N ARG A 37 11.82 11.15 18.72
CA ARG A 37 10.35 11.03 18.80
C ARG A 37 9.83 9.59 18.66
N ARG A 38 10.69 8.65 18.26
CA ARG A 38 10.35 7.23 18.02
C ARG A 38 9.13 7.07 17.10
N ASP A 39 9.09 7.87 16.03
CA ASP A 39 8.10 7.79 14.97
C ASP A 39 8.76 7.44 13.62
N VAL A 40 7.99 7.41 12.54
CA VAL A 40 8.50 7.07 11.21
C VAL A 40 9.53 8.10 10.72
N LEU A 41 9.28 9.38 11.01
CA LEU A 41 10.12 10.48 10.57
C LEU A 41 11.41 10.53 11.38
N SER A 42 11.35 10.41 12.69
CA SER A 42 12.55 10.37 13.55
C SER A 42 13.46 9.22 13.17
N VAL A 43 12.91 8.04 12.84
CA VAL A 43 13.72 6.91 12.34
C VAL A 43 14.35 7.23 10.99
N PHE A 44 13.60 7.84 10.08
CA PHE A 44 14.14 8.20 8.78
C PHE A 44 15.31 9.18 8.92
N LEU A 45 15.16 10.21 9.76
CA LEU A 45 16.22 11.17 10.05
C LEU A 45 17.42 10.51 10.73
N TYR A 46 17.19 9.62 11.70
CA TYR A 46 18.23 8.85 12.36
C TYR A 46 19.02 7.97 11.38
N VAL A 47 18.35 7.36 10.39
CA VAL A 47 19.02 6.56 9.35
C VAL A 47 19.85 7.45 8.43
N LEU A 48 19.32 8.60 7.99
CA LEU A 48 20.05 9.55 7.15
C LEU A 48 21.27 10.15 7.86
N SER A 49 21.18 10.36 9.16
CA SER A 49 22.30 10.84 9.97
C SER A 49 23.31 9.75 10.33
N MET A 50 23.11 8.51 9.83
CA MET A 50 23.92 7.34 10.17
C MET A 50 23.98 7.09 11.69
N GLY A 51 22.86 7.31 12.36
CA GLY A 51 22.70 7.15 13.81
C GLY A 51 23.34 8.24 14.65
N ARG A 52 23.64 9.41 14.06
CA ARG A 52 24.16 10.58 14.78
C ARG A 52 23.03 11.54 15.10
N ASP A 53 23.08 12.18 16.26
CA ASP A 53 22.16 13.26 16.62
C ASP A 53 22.55 14.59 15.95
N SER A 54 22.91 14.55 14.67
CA SER A 54 23.36 15.73 13.92
C SER A 54 22.22 16.53 13.29
N ILE A 55 21.02 15.96 13.23
CA ILE A 55 19.82 16.64 12.73
C ILE A 55 18.99 17.06 13.95
N ASN A 56 18.83 18.36 14.15
CA ASN A 56 17.98 18.86 15.23
C ASN A 56 16.51 18.74 14.82
N GLU A 57 15.85 17.65 15.24
CA GLU A 57 14.43 17.41 14.98
C GLU A 57 13.52 18.52 15.52
N GLU A 58 13.96 19.26 16.55
CA GLU A 58 13.19 20.32 17.23
C GLU A 58 13.09 21.61 16.40
N ASP A 59 14.05 21.85 15.50
CA ASP A 59 14.05 23.03 14.62
C ASP A 59 13.22 22.81 13.35
N MET A 60 12.73 21.58 13.14
CA MET A 60 12.01 21.21 11.94
C MET A 60 10.51 21.35 12.17
N ASP A 61 9.93 22.45 11.69
CA ASP A 61 8.48 22.63 11.67
C ASP A 61 7.87 21.81 10.53
N TYR A 62 7.08 20.81 10.92
CA TYR A 62 6.30 20.01 9.99
C TYR A 62 4.84 20.02 10.41
N PRO A 63 3.90 20.23 9.46
CA PRO A 63 2.49 20.15 9.77
C PRO A 63 2.20 18.75 10.30
N ALA A 64 1.54 18.68 11.46
CA ALA A 64 1.04 17.43 12.00
C ALA A 64 0.07 16.83 10.97
N ARG A 65 0.56 15.89 10.16
CA ARG A 65 -0.29 15.14 9.24
C ARG A 65 -1.01 14.09 10.07
N MET A 66 -2.31 14.27 10.29
CA MET A 66 -3.15 13.16 10.70
C MET A 66 -3.22 12.18 9.52
N ASN A 67 -2.79 10.94 9.76
CA ASN A 67 -3.12 9.85 8.84
C ASN A 67 -4.62 9.58 9.00
N GLU A 68 -5.42 10.14 8.11
CA GLU A 68 -6.84 9.80 8.03
C GLU A 68 -6.95 8.30 7.74
N SER A 69 -7.61 7.57 8.64
CA SER A 69 -7.92 6.17 8.41
C SER A 69 -9.07 6.10 7.42
N PHE A 70 -8.97 5.24 6.41
CA PHE A 70 -10.09 5.00 5.50
C PHE A 70 -11.22 4.29 6.24
N SER A 71 -12.46 4.69 5.96
CA SER A 71 -13.63 4.02 6.52
C SER A 71 -13.74 2.57 6.01
N ARG A 72 -14.58 1.77 6.69
CA ARG A 72 -14.95 0.42 6.22
C ARG A 72 -15.58 0.46 4.82
N PHE A 73 -16.36 1.50 4.52
CA PHE A 73 -16.99 1.70 3.22
C PHE A 73 -15.96 1.91 2.11
N SER A 74 -15.02 2.85 2.31
CA SER A 74 -13.93 3.14 1.36
C SER A 74 -13.07 1.92 1.05
N LEU A 75 -12.63 1.20 2.08
CA LEU A 75 -11.79 0.01 1.92
C LEU A 75 -12.53 -1.10 1.18
N SER A 76 -13.79 -1.35 1.54
CA SER A 76 -14.63 -2.35 0.86
C SER A 76 -14.88 -1.98 -0.61
N GLY A 77 -15.11 -0.69 -0.87
CA GLY A 77 -15.35 -0.15 -2.21
C GLY A 77 -14.11 -0.26 -3.09
N ALA A 78 -12.94 0.09 -2.55
CA ALA A 78 -11.65 -0.07 -3.23
C ALA A 78 -11.35 -1.53 -3.54
N LEU A 79 -11.62 -2.45 -2.61
CA LEU A 79 -11.44 -3.88 -2.83
C LEU A 79 -12.33 -4.40 -3.96
N LEU A 80 -13.64 -4.13 -3.90
CA LEU A 80 -14.59 -4.55 -4.93
C LEU A 80 -14.22 -3.96 -6.30
N PHE A 81 -13.88 -2.68 -6.32
CA PHE A 81 -13.43 -2.01 -7.53
C PHE A 81 -12.20 -2.70 -8.13
N ASN A 82 -11.20 -3.02 -7.30
CA ASN A 82 -9.95 -3.65 -7.76
C ASN A 82 -10.20 -5.07 -8.30
N VAL A 83 -11.08 -5.85 -7.66
CA VAL A 83 -11.50 -7.16 -8.17
C VAL A 83 -12.09 -7.04 -9.57
N GLU A 84 -13.02 -6.11 -9.76
CA GLU A 84 -13.71 -5.92 -11.04
C GLU A 84 -12.79 -5.36 -12.14
N PHE A 85 -11.88 -4.44 -11.77
CA PHE A 85 -10.89 -3.88 -12.68
C PHE A 85 -9.87 -4.95 -13.13
N ASN A 86 -9.31 -5.71 -12.19
CA ASN A 86 -8.30 -6.75 -12.48
C ASN A 86 -8.89 -7.92 -13.28
N ARG A 87 -10.20 -8.19 -13.14
CA ARG A 87 -10.88 -9.20 -13.97
C ARG A 87 -10.71 -8.95 -15.47
N LYS A 88 -10.55 -7.69 -15.89
CA LYS A 88 -10.41 -7.30 -17.31
C LYS A 88 -8.96 -7.07 -17.75
N HIS A 89 -8.08 -6.62 -16.86
CA HIS A 89 -6.73 -6.17 -17.22
C HIS A 89 -5.61 -7.14 -16.81
N GLY A 90 -5.96 -8.29 -16.23
CA GLY A 90 -4.97 -9.18 -15.62
C GLY A 90 -4.47 -8.62 -14.28
N ASN A 91 -3.57 -9.35 -13.65
CA ASN A 91 -3.07 -9.04 -12.30
C ASN A 91 -2.08 -7.88 -12.35
N VAL A 92 -2.58 -6.66 -12.62
CA VAL A 92 -1.82 -5.43 -12.47
C VAL A 92 -1.63 -5.25 -10.96
N ASP A 93 -0.38 -5.24 -10.48
CA ASP A 93 0.00 -4.89 -9.11
C ASP A 93 -0.46 -3.45 -8.82
N SER A 94 -1.74 -3.27 -8.53
CA SER A 94 -2.40 -1.97 -8.44
C SER A 94 -2.82 -1.66 -7.01
N MET A 95 -1.96 -1.97 -6.05
CA MET A 95 -2.21 -1.58 -4.66
C MET A 95 -2.29 -0.04 -4.49
N LEU A 96 -1.76 0.75 -5.43
CA LEU A 96 -1.59 2.20 -5.26
C LEU A 96 -2.16 3.09 -6.39
N LEU A 97 -2.56 2.54 -7.54
CA LEU A 97 -2.91 3.37 -8.71
C LEU A 97 -4.24 4.15 -8.58
N LYS A 98 -5.02 3.97 -7.50
CA LYS A 98 -6.38 4.52 -7.37
C LYS A 98 -6.73 5.02 -5.97
N LEU A 99 -5.76 5.46 -5.17
CA LEU A 99 -6.07 6.27 -3.98
C LEU A 99 -6.60 7.68 -4.35
N HIS A 100 -6.58 8.05 -5.62
CA HIS A 100 -7.43 9.09 -6.22
C HIS A 100 -8.80 8.55 -6.68
N ASN A 101 -9.37 7.58 -5.96
CA ASN A 101 -10.73 7.13 -6.23
C ASN A 101 -11.69 8.27 -5.83
N PRO A 102 -12.69 8.64 -6.65
CA PRO A 102 -13.76 9.54 -6.21
C PRO A 102 -14.46 9.07 -4.94
N ILE A 103 -14.39 7.78 -4.56
CA ILE A 103 -14.87 7.29 -3.25
C ILE A 103 -14.00 7.82 -2.10
N ALA A 104 -12.67 7.76 -2.24
CA ALA A 104 -11.75 8.36 -1.27
C ALA A 104 -11.90 9.90 -1.25
N PHE A 105 -12.06 10.52 -2.42
CA PHE A 105 -12.32 11.96 -2.53
C PHE A 105 -13.69 12.36 -1.95
N TYR A 106 -14.73 11.55 -2.14
CA TYR A 106 -16.07 11.78 -1.60
C TYR A 106 -16.06 11.66 -0.08
N GLU A 107 -15.33 10.71 0.51
CA GLU A 107 -15.20 10.63 1.97
C GLU A 107 -14.35 11.77 2.55
N ILE A 108 -13.20 12.08 1.94
CA ILE A 108 -12.36 13.22 2.36
C ILE A 108 -13.16 14.54 2.37
N ASN A 109 -14.11 14.70 1.42
CA ASN A 109 -14.87 15.94 1.28
C ASN A 109 -16.28 15.93 1.92
N ASN A 110 -16.94 14.78 2.08
CA ASN A 110 -18.34 14.70 2.55
C ASN A 110 -18.56 13.81 3.78
N VAL A 111 -17.67 12.86 4.05
CA VAL A 111 -17.77 11.95 5.21
C VAL A 111 -16.68 12.30 6.20
N GLY A 112 -16.68 13.56 6.61
CA GLY A 112 -16.01 13.93 7.83
C GLY A 112 -16.62 13.13 8.99
N LYS A 113 -15.74 12.68 9.90
CA LYS A 113 -16.00 12.32 11.30
C LYS A 113 -16.22 10.85 11.68
N GLU A 114 -15.64 9.88 10.99
CA GLU A 114 -15.37 8.57 11.61
C GLU A 114 -13.86 8.28 11.68
N SER A 115 -13.08 9.24 12.20
CA SER A 115 -11.71 8.97 12.62
C SER A 115 -11.71 8.36 14.02
N HIS A 116 -12.10 7.10 14.15
CA HIS A 116 -11.91 6.35 15.39
C HIS A 116 -10.47 5.83 15.46
N PHE A 117 -9.55 6.72 15.83
CA PHE A 117 -8.22 6.33 16.31
C PHE A 117 -8.14 6.26 17.84
N ASP A 118 -9.29 6.31 18.53
CA ASP A 118 -9.34 6.03 19.96
C ASP A 118 -9.52 4.53 20.19
N ASN A 119 -8.36 3.89 20.41
CA ASN A 119 -8.12 2.74 21.28
C ASN A 119 -9.36 1.88 21.64
N THR A 120 -9.49 0.73 20.96
CA THR A 120 -9.99 -0.59 21.47
C THR A 120 -10.38 -1.53 20.33
N ASP A 121 -10.60 -1.00 19.13
CA ASP A 121 -11.27 -1.72 18.03
C ASP A 121 -10.34 -2.01 16.84
N SER A 122 -9.06 -2.26 17.11
CA SER A 122 -8.08 -2.70 16.11
C SER A 122 -8.58 -4.00 15.47
N LYS A 123 -9.01 -3.92 14.21
CA LYS A 123 -9.54 -5.06 13.45
C LYS A 123 -8.52 -5.60 12.46
N HIS A 124 -8.45 -6.92 12.33
CA HIS A 124 -7.54 -7.62 11.43
C HIS A 124 -8.23 -8.07 10.15
N TYR A 125 -7.57 -7.96 9.00
CA TYR A 125 -8.12 -8.46 7.74
C TYR A 125 -8.13 -9.98 7.61
N LEU A 126 -7.41 -10.67 8.51
CA LEU A 126 -7.25 -12.12 8.49
C LEU A 126 -7.93 -12.72 9.71
N ALA A 127 -8.58 -13.85 9.50
CA ALA A 127 -8.94 -14.71 10.62
C ALA A 127 -7.67 -15.20 11.35
N ILE A 128 -7.79 -15.56 12.62
CA ILE A 128 -6.65 -15.96 13.46
C ILE A 128 -5.87 -17.14 12.83
N ASP A 129 -6.57 -18.10 12.25
CA ASP A 129 -5.98 -19.28 11.60
C ASP A 129 -5.26 -18.91 10.29
N GLU A 130 -5.81 -17.98 9.51
CA GLU A 130 -5.18 -17.42 8.31
C GLU A 130 -3.92 -16.62 8.66
N GLY A 131 -4.02 -15.74 9.67
CA GLY A 131 -2.88 -14.98 10.19
C GLY A 131 -1.77 -15.90 10.70
N THR A 132 -2.12 -16.95 11.44
CA THR A 132 -1.17 -17.96 11.94
C THR A 132 -0.47 -18.68 10.78
N ARG A 133 -1.22 -19.08 9.75
CA ARG A 133 -0.66 -19.71 8.54
C ARG A 133 0.30 -18.77 7.81
N LEU A 134 -0.07 -17.49 7.68
CA LEU A 134 0.76 -16.48 7.03
C LEU A 134 2.07 -16.23 7.78
N LEU A 135 2.00 -16.08 9.11
CA LEU A 135 3.19 -15.90 9.94
C LEU A 135 4.11 -17.11 9.88
N LYS A 136 3.55 -18.32 9.90
CA LYS A 136 4.35 -19.56 9.76
C LYS A 136 5.06 -19.61 8.40
N HIS A 137 4.37 -19.20 7.34
CA HIS A 137 4.94 -19.17 5.99
C HIS A 137 6.18 -18.27 5.90
N TYR A 138 6.14 -17.08 6.48
CA TYR A 138 7.25 -16.11 6.42
C TYR A 138 8.28 -16.22 7.56
N LYS A 139 8.13 -17.20 8.46
CA LYS A 139 8.97 -17.35 9.65
C LYS A 139 10.46 -17.47 9.31
N GLU A 140 10.79 -18.27 8.31
CA GLU A 140 12.18 -18.53 7.91
C GLU A 140 12.84 -17.31 7.26
N GLY A 141 12.11 -16.62 6.37
CA GLY A 141 12.57 -15.37 5.76
C GLY A 141 12.83 -14.30 6.81
N ASN A 142 11.90 -14.12 7.75
CA ASN A 142 12.06 -13.18 8.86
C ASN A 142 13.26 -13.52 9.76
N ALA A 143 13.45 -14.80 10.09
CA ALA A 143 14.60 -15.25 10.88
C ALA A 143 15.93 -15.02 10.18
N SER A 144 15.96 -15.23 8.86
CA SER A 144 17.13 -14.95 8.03
C SER A 144 17.47 -13.46 8.03
N ILE A 145 16.46 -12.59 7.94
CA ILE A 145 16.65 -11.14 8.02
C ILE A 145 17.18 -10.74 9.40
N ALA A 146 16.59 -11.24 10.49
CA ALA A 146 16.99 -10.93 11.87
C ALA A 146 18.46 -11.28 12.13
N ARG A 147 18.90 -12.47 11.70
CA ARG A 147 20.30 -12.90 11.86
C ARG A 147 21.24 -12.08 11.00
N GLN A 148 20.92 -11.88 9.72
CA GLN A 148 21.86 -11.32 8.76
C GLN A 148 21.97 -9.80 8.79
N TYR A 149 20.90 -9.08 9.11
CA TYR A 149 20.88 -7.60 9.09
C TYR A 149 20.85 -6.98 10.48
N PHE A 150 20.43 -7.73 11.50
CA PHE A 150 20.33 -7.21 12.87
C PHE A 150 21.23 -7.95 13.87
N ASN A 151 22.00 -8.94 13.43
CA ASN A 151 22.85 -9.79 14.28
C ASN A 151 22.09 -10.45 15.45
N ARG A 152 20.81 -10.75 15.25
CA ARG A 152 19.95 -11.38 16.26
C ARG A 152 19.96 -12.88 16.07
N ASN A 153 20.72 -13.58 16.91
CA ASN A 153 20.91 -15.04 16.80
C ASN A 153 19.63 -15.84 17.05
N ASP A 154 18.71 -15.29 17.85
CA ASP A 154 17.38 -15.85 18.11
C ASP A 154 16.51 -15.95 16.83
N GLY A 155 16.83 -15.18 15.79
CA GLY A 155 16.03 -15.10 14.58
C GLY A 155 14.72 -14.33 14.77
N GLN A 156 14.56 -13.54 15.82
CA GLN A 156 13.33 -12.78 16.07
C GLN A 156 13.40 -11.40 15.42
N LEU A 157 12.57 -11.20 14.40
CA LEU A 157 12.48 -9.92 13.68
C LEU A 157 11.46 -8.96 14.32
N PHE A 158 10.30 -9.50 14.69
CA PHE A 158 9.18 -8.78 15.31
C PHE A 158 8.97 -9.29 16.75
N TYR A 159 8.67 -8.36 17.66
CA TYR A 159 8.44 -8.64 19.09
C TYR A 159 6.99 -8.38 19.50
N ASP A 160 6.14 -7.94 18.58
CA ASP A 160 4.70 -7.89 18.84
C ASP A 160 4.14 -9.32 18.94
N GLU A 161 3.54 -9.62 20.10
CA GLU A 161 2.93 -10.92 20.40
C GLU A 161 1.41 -10.87 20.31
N GLU A 162 0.82 -9.67 20.20
CA GLU A 162 -0.62 -9.52 20.11
C GLU A 162 -1.08 -9.90 18.70
N MET A 163 -1.99 -10.87 18.65
CA MET A 163 -2.52 -11.44 17.41
C MET A 163 -4.05 -11.57 17.45
N ASN A 164 -4.66 -11.34 18.62
CA ASN A 164 -6.07 -11.55 18.83
C ASN A 164 -6.84 -10.25 18.65
N TYR A 165 -7.06 -9.92 17.39
CA TYR A 165 -7.80 -8.75 16.99
C TYR A 165 -9.12 -9.19 16.33
N PRO A 166 -10.24 -8.50 16.59
CA PRO A 166 -11.49 -8.77 15.90
C PRO A 166 -11.30 -8.72 14.38
N VAL A 167 -11.94 -9.61 13.63
CA VAL A 167 -11.79 -9.60 12.16
C VAL A 167 -12.50 -8.36 11.60
N TRP A 168 -11.85 -7.69 10.66
CA TRP A 168 -12.44 -6.60 9.90
C TRP A 168 -13.52 -7.18 9.00
N GLU A 169 -14.74 -6.68 9.20
CA GLU A 169 -15.87 -7.08 8.38
C GLU A 169 -16.08 -6.06 7.24
N PRO A 170 -16.20 -6.51 5.99
CA PRO A 170 -16.47 -5.62 4.87
C PRO A 170 -17.84 -4.97 5.00
N TYR A 171 -17.94 -3.74 4.48
CA TYR A 171 -19.23 -3.11 4.23
C TYR A 171 -19.99 -3.90 3.15
N ILE A 172 -21.26 -4.21 3.44
CA ILE A 172 -22.12 -4.92 2.52
C ILE A 172 -22.84 -3.90 1.64
N PHE A 173 -22.30 -3.67 0.44
CA PHE A 173 -22.95 -2.84 -0.57
C PHE A 173 -24.29 -3.44 -1.01
N SER A 174 -25.28 -2.58 -1.20
CA SER A 174 -26.53 -2.87 -1.91
C SER A 174 -26.26 -3.25 -3.38
N GLU A 175 -27.24 -3.86 -4.04
CA GLU A 175 -27.10 -4.22 -5.46
C GLU A 175 -26.84 -3.00 -6.35
N GLU A 176 -27.50 -1.88 -6.06
CA GLU A 176 -27.33 -0.63 -6.80
C GLU A 176 -25.91 -0.08 -6.66
N GLU A 177 -25.40 0.02 -5.43
CA GLU A 177 -24.02 0.48 -5.17
C GLU A 177 -22.99 -0.43 -5.85
N ARG A 178 -23.17 -1.76 -5.79
CA ARG A 178 -22.30 -2.72 -6.49
C ARG A 178 -22.33 -2.49 -7.99
N ARG A 179 -23.50 -2.21 -8.57
CA ARG A 179 -23.66 -1.93 -10.00
C ARG A 179 -22.90 -0.66 -10.38
N ILE A 180 -23.00 0.40 -9.58
CA ILE A 180 -22.26 1.65 -9.79
C ILE A 180 -20.76 1.40 -9.75
N ILE A 181 -20.25 0.73 -8.71
CA ILE A 181 -18.82 0.42 -8.56
C ILE A 181 -18.29 -0.39 -9.75
N LYS A 182 -19.05 -1.39 -10.21
CA LYS A 182 -18.72 -2.18 -11.41
C LYS A 182 -18.67 -1.34 -12.68
N LEU A 183 -19.66 -0.48 -12.90
CA LEU A 183 -19.70 0.42 -14.06
C LEU A 183 -18.47 1.33 -14.09
N TRP A 184 -18.13 1.92 -12.93
CA TRP A 184 -16.94 2.75 -12.78
C TRP A 184 -15.65 1.97 -13.01
N ALA A 185 -15.49 0.79 -12.41
CA ALA A 185 -14.32 -0.07 -12.62
C ALA A 185 -14.11 -0.38 -14.10
N ASN A 186 -15.20 -0.68 -14.81
CA ASN A 186 -15.18 -0.93 -16.24
C ASN A 186 -14.82 0.31 -17.07
N HIS A 187 -15.33 1.48 -16.69
CA HIS A 187 -15.04 2.72 -17.39
C HIS A 187 -13.57 3.12 -17.23
N VAL A 188 -13.04 3.05 -16.01
CA VAL A 188 -11.62 3.34 -15.74
C VAL A 188 -10.72 2.35 -16.47
N ALA A 189 -11.08 1.06 -16.52
CA ALA A 189 -10.42 0.05 -17.34
C ALA A 189 -10.32 0.45 -18.82
N GLN A 190 -11.43 0.88 -19.42
CA GLN A 190 -11.45 1.33 -20.81
C GLN A 190 -10.56 2.57 -21.04
N ILE A 191 -10.57 3.53 -20.12
CA ILE A 191 -9.70 4.71 -20.20
C ILE A 191 -8.23 4.29 -20.12
N SER A 192 -7.85 3.46 -19.15
CA SER A 192 -6.48 2.96 -18.99
C SER A 192 -5.98 2.28 -20.27
N GLN A 193 -6.79 1.39 -20.86
CA GLN A 193 -6.46 0.73 -22.12
C GLN A 193 -6.24 1.72 -23.28
N THR A 194 -7.09 2.76 -23.32
CA THR A 194 -7.02 3.79 -24.35
C THR A 194 -5.74 4.59 -24.20
N VAL A 195 -5.38 5.00 -22.99
CA VAL A 195 -4.13 5.73 -22.70
C VAL A 195 -2.91 4.90 -23.07
N GLU A 196 -2.84 3.63 -22.67
CA GLU A 196 -1.74 2.72 -23.03
C GLU A 196 -1.58 2.59 -24.54
N THR A 197 -2.71 2.42 -25.25
CA THR A 197 -2.71 2.35 -26.73
C THR A 197 -2.20 3.66 -27.36
N LEU A 198 -2.57 4.81 -26.79
CA LEU A 198 -2.14 6.12 -27.26
C LEU A 198 -0.64 6.34 -26.99
N GLN A 199 -0.12 5.90 -25.86
CA GLN A 199 1.30 5.99 -25.53
C GLN A 199 2.16 5.14 -26.47
N ASP A 200 1.80 3.86 -26.66
CA ASP A 200 2.52 2.94 -27.54
C ASP A 200 2.54 3.42 -29.01
N CYS A 201 1.44 4.02 -29.48
CA CYS A 201 1.41 4.61 -30.81
C CYS A 201 2.28 5.89 -30.91
N CYS A 202 2.53 6.61 -29.80
CA CYS A 202 3.20 7.92 -29.76
C CYS A 202 4.70 7.71 -29.81
N GLU A 203 5.17 6.71 -29.06
CA GLU A 203 6.53 6.18 -29.11
C GLU A 203 6.88 5.63 -30.51
N LYS A 204 5.88 5.16 -31.27
CA LYS A 204 6.02 4.70 -32.66
C LYS A 204 5.87 5.79 -33.73
N GLY A 205 5.80 7.08 -33.36
CA GLY A 205 5.86 8.22 -34.30
C GLY A 205 4.58 8.56 -35.09
N GLY A 206 3.40 8.04 -34.70
CA GLY A 206 2.18 8.08 -35.53
C GLY A 206 1.28 9.33 -35.44
N VAL A 207 1.80 10.55 -35.30
CA VAL A 207 1.05 11.77 -34.86
C VAL A 207 -0.23 12.11 -35.68
N ARG A 208 -0.37 11.69 -36.94
CA ARG A 208 -1.56 12.01 -37.78
C ARG A 208 -2.79 11.11 -37.56
N LYS A 209 -2.66 9.92 -36.99
CA LYS A 209 -3.80 8.99 -36.79
C LYS A 209 -4.63 9.31 -35.54
N TYR A 210 -4.12 10.20 -34.69
CA TYR A 210 -4.63 10.53 -33.36
C TYR A 210 -5.87 11.40 -33.33
N SER A 211 -5.89 12.46 -34.13
CA SER A 211 -6.99 13.42 -34.16
C SER A 211 -8.34 12.74 -34.42
N LYS A 212 -8.40 11.77 -35.35
CA LYS A 212 -9.66 11.10 -35.70
C LYS A 212 -10.17 10.13 -34.63
N ARG A 213 -9.28 9.41 -33.94
CA ARG A 213 -9.66 8.41 -32.93
C ARG A 213 -10.08 9.05 -31.60
N LEU A 214 -9.36 10.10 -31.17
CA LEU A 214 -9.73 10.84 -29.96
C LEU A 214 -11.08 11.57 -30.14
N THR A 215 -11.28 12.19 -31.31
CA THR A 215 -12.54 12.87 -31.66
C THR A 215 -13.73 11.89 -31.72
N ALA A 216 -13.53 10.67 -32.23
CA ALA A 216 -14.59 9.66 -32.28
C ALA A 216 -14.96 9.06 -30.91
N LEU A 217 -14.03 9.09 -29.94
CA LEU A 217 -14.26 8.63 -28.57
C LEU A 217 -14.94 9.71 -27.71
N LEU A 218 -14.57 10.98 -27.89
CA LEU A 218 -15.18 12.12 -27.19
C LEU A 218 -16.59 12.46 -27.69
N LEU A 219 -16.97 12.04 -28.91
CA LEU A 219 -18.29 12.26 -29.49
C LEU A 219 -19.29 11.11 -29.28
N LYS A 220 -18.92 10.06 -28.52
CA LYS A 220 -19.78 8.91 -28.21
C LYS A 220 -20.45 8.98 -26.83
N HIS A 221 -20.27 10.09 -26.12
CA HIS A 221 -20.95 10.46 -24.89
C HIS A 221 -21.50 11.87 -25.05
#